data_AF-A0A9X6W1X4-F1
#
_entry.id   AF-A0A9X6W1X4-F1
#
_cell.length_a   1.000
_cell.length_b   1.000
_cell.length_c   1.000
_cell.angle_alpha   90.00
_cell.angle_beta   90.00
_cell.angle_gamma   90.00
#
_symmetry.space_group_name_H-M   'P 1'
#
loop_
_entity.id
_entity.type
_entity.pdbx_description
1 polymer ?
#
loop_
_entity_poly.entity_id
_entity_poly.type
_entity_poly.pdbx_seq_one_letter_code
_entity_poly.pdbx_strand_id
1 'polypeptide(L)'
;MNMFIGALLKQRMSSLGYDMNRLSEESTVDVHVINGLLNNALSMKQVHEVDMDYICQVLMCEPVYFTDTNVRKQDMVYNSPTQEVKSNRAKANLMSFANDFTFIMELSRESKSTN
;
A
#
# COMPACT_ATOMS: atom_id res chain seq x y z
N MET A 1 18.33 8.43 -7.76
CA MET A 1 17.24 9.37 -7.46
C MET A 1 16.54 8.89 -6.19
N ASN A 2 16.49 9.73 -5.16
CA ASN A 2 15.79 9.41 -3.91
C ASN A 2 14.29 9.43 -4.18
N MET A 3 13.59 8.36 -3.81
CA MET A 3 12.15 8.22 -4.04
C MET A 3 11.40 8.68 -2.81
N PHE A 4 11.05 9.96 -2.78
CA PHE A 4 10.26 10.58 -1.71
C PHE A 4 8.77 10.41 -2.01
N ILE A 5 8.02 9.87 -1.05
CA ILE A 5 6.63 9.44 -1.24
C ILE A 5 5.64 10.13 -0.30
N GLY A 6 6.08 11.08 0.54
CA GLY A 6 5.31 11.58 1.68
C GLY A 6 3.92 12.11 1.32
N ALA A 7 3.79 12.83 0.20
CA ALA A 7 2.49 13.32 -0.26
C ALA A 7 1.53 12.18 -0.66
N LEU A 8 2.02 11.17 -1.37
CA LEU A 8 1.25 10.01 -1.81
C LEU A 8 0.89 9.10 -0.63
N LEU A 9 1.84 8.89 0.30
CA LEU A 9 1.61 8.16 1.54
C LEU A 9 0.50 8.83 2.36
N LYS A 10 0.59 10.15 2.57
CA LYS A 10 -0.43 10.92 3.28
C LYS A 10 -1.80 10.84 2.61
N GLN A 11 -1.85 10.95 1.28
CA GLN A 11 -3.10 10.79 0.53
C GLN A 11 -3.70 9.40 0.74
N ARG A 12 -2.90 8.35 0.59
CA ARG A 12 -3.37 6.96 0.75
C ARG A 12 -3.89 6.70 2.18
N MET A 13 -3.14 7.14 3.19
CA MET A 13 -3.57 7.08 4.59
C MET A 13 -4.92 7.77 4.79
N SER A 14 -5.06 8.99 4.28
CA SER A 14 -6.28 9.79 4.41
C SER A 14 -7.48 9.10 3.74
N SER A 15 -7.30 8.57 2.52
CA SER A 15 -8.33 7.84 1.80
C SER A 15 -8.83 6.60 2.54
N LEU A 16 -8.02 6.03 3.44
CA LEU A 16 -8.34 4.84 4.23
C LEU A 16 -8.62 5.16 5.72
N GLY A 17 -8.60 6.43 6.12
CA GLY A 17 -8.86 6.86 7.49
C GLY A 17 -7.77 6.43 8.49
N TYR A 18 -6.51 6.49 8.06
CA TYR A 18 -5.34 6.29 8.90
C TYR A 18 -4.70 7.63 9.27
N ASP A 19 -4.35 7.76 10.54
CA ASP A 19 -3.32 8.71 10.98
C ASP A 19 -1.99 7.96 11.17
N MET A 20 -0.94 8.73 11.49
CA MET A 20 0.41 8.22 11.65
C MET A 20 0.55 7.21 12.79
N ASN A 21 -0.10 7.47 13.94
CA ASN A 21 0.02 6.62 15.12
C ASN A 21 -0.65 5.28 14.87
N ARG A 22 -1.85 5.32 14.28
CA ARG A 22 -2.60 4.12 13.90
C ARG A 22 -1.87 3.29 12.86
N LEU A 23 -1.27 3.93 11.85
CA LEU A 23 -0.47 3.20 10.87
C LEU A 23 0.75 2.54 11.52
N SER A 24 1.44 3.24 12.42
CA SER A 24 2.57 2.70 13.18
C SER A 24 2.16 1.47 14.01
N GLU A 25 1.06 1.58 14.75
CA GLU A 25 0.54 0.51 15.59
C GLU A 25 0.14 -0.72 14.75
N GLU A 26 -0.66 -0.55 13.70
CA GLU A 26 -1.16 -1.66 12.89
C GLU A 26 -0.07 -2.30 12.01
N SER A 27 0.93 -1.53 11.56
CA SER A 27 2.05 -2.06 10.74
C SER A 27 3.23 -2.55 11.57
N THR A 28 3.25 -2.28 12.88
CA THR A 28 4.40 -2.50 13.78
C THR A 28 5.68 -1.77 13.39
N VAL A 29 5.60 -0.81 12.46
CA VAL A 29 6.74 0.01 12.03
C VAL A 29 6.87 1.22 12.95
N ASP A 30 8.11 1.56 13.32
CA ASP A 30 8.40 2.71 14.19
C ASP A 30 7.79 4.00 13.61
N VAL A 31 7.08 4.74 14.47
CA VAL A 31 6.41 5.99 14.14
C VAL A 31 7.39 7.02 13.54
N HIS A 32 8.67 7.00 13.93
CA HIS A 32 9.71 7.86 13.38
C HIS A 32 10.04 7.54 11.93
N VAL A 33 9.93 6.28 11.51
CA VAL A 33 10.09 5.87 10.10
C VAL A 33 8.94 6.42 9.27
N ILE A 34 7.70 6.24 9.74
CA ILE A 34 6.50 6.76 9.05
C ILE A 34 6.55 8.30 9.00
N ASN A 35 6.88 8.96 10.11
CA ASN A 35 7.05 10.42 10.16
C ASN A 35 8.15 10.88 9.19
N GLY A 36 9.26 10.13 9.11
CA GLY A 36 10.36 10.40 8.19
C GLY A 36 9.92 10.33 6.73
N LEU A 37 9.13 9.31 6.35
CA LEU A 37 8.54 9.17 5.01
C LEU A 37 7.56 10.31 4.70
N LEU A 38 6.66 10.63 5.63
CA LEU A 38 5.64 11.67 5.47
C LEU A 38 6.25 13.07 5.24
N ASN A 39 7.36 13.37 5.91
CA ASN A 39 8.06 14.65 5.80
C ASN A 39 9.20 14.63 4.78
N ASN A 40 9.35 13.56 3.99
CA ASN A 40 10.46 13.36 3.05
C ASN A 40 11.85 13.50 3.69
N ALA A 41 11.98 13.22 5.00
CA ALA A 41 13.28 13.07 5.66
C ALA A 41 13.89 11.70 5.36
N LEU A 42 13.05 10.70 5.11
CA LEU A 42 13.42 9.39 4.58
C LEU A 42 12.82 9.22 3.18
N SER A 43 13.63 8.74 2.26
CA SER A 43 13.14 8.18 1.01
C SER A 43 12.80 6.70 1.19
N MET A 44 11.97 6.15 0.31
CA MET A 44 11.60 4.74 0.34
C MET A 44 12.80 3.79 0.31
N LYS A 45 13.92 4.19 -0.31
CA LYS A 45 15.17 3.39 -0.37
C LYS A 45 15.98 3.39 0.94
N GLN A 46 15.68 4.30 1.86
CA GLN A 46 16.34 4.40 3.16
C GLN A 46 15.56 3.69 4.27
N VAL A 47 14.35 3.23 3.96
CA VAL A 47 13.52 2.42 4.85
C VAL A 47 13.79 0.95 4.54
N HIS A 48 13.78 0.11 5.58
CA HIS A 48 13.96 -1.33 5.40
C HIS A 48 12.82 -1.88 4.54
N GLU A 49 13.12 -2.80 3.62
CA GLU A 49 12.14 -3.33 2.67
C GLU A 49 10.91 -3.93 3.38
N VAL A 50 11.14 -4.76 4.40
CA VAL A 50 10.08 -5.30 5.27
C VAL A 50 9.20 -4.23 5.92
N ASP A 51 9.75 -3.09 6.33
CA ASP A 51 8.94 -2.02 6.94
C ASP A 51 8.02 -1.39 5.88
N MET A 52 8.52 -1.23 4.64
CA MET A 52 7.68 -0.77 3.54
C MET A 52 6.59 -1.77 3.22
N ASP A 53 6.87 -3.07 3.25
CA ASP A 53 5.88 -4.13 3.01
C ASP A 53 4.78 -4.12 4.07
N TYR A 54 5.12 -3.98 5.35
CA TYR A 54 4.12 -3.89 6.43
C TYR A 54 3.26 -2.62 6.35
N ILE A 55 3.85 -1.46 6.03
CA ILE A 55 3.08 -0.25 5.76
C ILE A 55 2.10 -0.49 4.60
N CYS A 56 2.59 -1.10 3.52
CA CYS A 56 1.81 -1.37 2.30
C CYS A 56 0.67 -2.35 2.56
N GLN A 57 0.91 -3.40 3.36
CA GLN A 57 -0.10 -4.38 3.77
C GLN A 57 -1.26 -3.70 4.52
N VAL A 58 -0.96 -2.86 5.52
CA VAL A 58 -2.00 -2.11 6.26
C VAL A 58 -2.75 -1.13 5.36
N LEU A 59 -2.05 -0.50 4.41
CA LEU A 59 -2.64 0.41 3.44
C LEU A 59 -3.23 -0.30 2.21
N MET A 60 -3.28 -1.65 2.21
CA MET A 60 -3.86 -2.49 1.16
C MET A 60 -3.38 -2.10 -0.24
N CYS A 61 -2.08 -1.89 -0.38
CA CYS A 61 -1.44 -1.58 -1.65
C CYS A 61 -0.07 -2.26 -1.72
N GLU A 62 0.54 -2.28 -2.89
CA GLU A 62 1.92 -2.77 -3.07
C GLU A 62 2.92 -1.60 -3.01
N PRO A 63 4.20 -1.84 -2.65
CA PRO A 63 5.24 -0.80 -2.66
C PRO A 63 5.33 -0.02 -3.99
N VAL A 64 5.12 -0.71 -5.12
CA VAL A 64 5.11 -0.12 -6.47
C VAL A 64 4.00 0.92 -6.68
N TYR A 65 2.94 0.93 -5.85
CA TYR A 65 1.89 1.95 -5.88
C TYR A 65 2.46 3.37 -5.75
N PHE A 66 3.51 3.56 -4.97
CA PHE A 66 4.08 4.88 -4.73
C PHE A 66 4.98 5.35 -5.87
N THR A 67 5.61 4.42 -6.59
CA THR A 67 6.65 4.72 -7.58
C THR A 67 6.15 4.64 -9.02
N ASP A 68 5.11 3.84 -9.29
CA ASP A 68 4.52 3.71 -10.62
C ASP A 68 3.12 4.37 -10.70
N THR A 69 3.03 5.40 -11.53
CA THR A 69 1.76 6.10 -11.76
C THR A 69 0.75 5.26 -12.53
N ASN A 70 1.19 4.32 -13.38
CA ASN A 70 0.29 3.44 -14.11
C ASN A 70 -0.41 2.47 -13.17
N VAL A 71 0.33 1.87 -12.22
CA VAL A 71 -0.23 1.04 -11.15
C VAL A 71 -1.26 1.84 -10.34
N ARG A 72 -0.88 3.04 -9.88
CA ARG A 72 -1.78 3.90 -9.09
C ARG A 72 -3.02 4.35 -9.86
N LYS A 73 -2.94 4.54 -11.18
CA LYS A 73 -4.10 4.84 -12.03
C LYS A 73 -5.06 3.67 -12.21
N GLN A 74 -4.69 2.45 -11.86
CA GLN A 74 -5.62 1.31 -11.83
C GLN A 74 -6.24 1.09 -10.45
N ASP A 75 -5.78 1.80 -9.41
CA ASP A 75 -6.27 1.63 -8.04
C ASP A 75 -7.68 2.22 -7.88
N MET A 76 -8.62 1.40 -7.39
CA MET A 76 -10.02 1.78 -7.25
C MET A 76 -10.26 2.84 -6.18
N VAL A 77 -9.37 2.92 -5.17
CA VAL A 77 -9.45 3.93 -4.11
C VAL A 77 -9.01 5.29 -4.65
N TYR A 78 -7.89 5.33 -5.38
CA TYR A 78 -7.36 6.53 -6.01
C TYR A 78 -8.35 7.13 -7.01
N ASN A 79 -8.98 6.29 -7.83
CA ASN A 79 -9.98 6.73 -8.82
C ASN A 79 -11.40 6.86 -8.27
N SER A 80 -11.60 6.69 -6.96
CA SER A 80 -12.93 6.71 -6.41
C SER A 80 -13.58 8.09 -6.58
N PRO A 81 -14.79 8.17 -7.17
CA PRO A 81 -15.50 9.45 -7.34
C PRO A 81 -15.87 10.07 -5.98
N THR A 82 -16.02 9.25 -4.95
CA THR A 82 -16.26 9.67 -3.57
C THR A 82 -15.14 9.17 -2.66
N GLN A 83 -14.52 10.07 -1.91
CA GLN A 83 -13.44 9.73 -0.97
C GLN A 83 -14.00 9.42 0.43
N GLU A 84 -15.05 8.58 0.49
CA GLU A 84 -15.60 8.12 1.76
C GLU A 84 -14.79 6.93 2.29
N VAL A 85 -14.23 7.08 3.50
CA VAL A 85 -13.34 6.08 4.12
C VAL A 85 -13.93 4.67 4.12
N LYS A 86 -15.21 4.52 4.48
CA LYS A 86 -15.86 3.20 4.54
C LYS A 86 -15.93 2.53 3.17
N SER A 87 -16.33 3.29 2.14
CA SER A 87 -16.38 2.82 0.75
C SER A 87 -14.99 2.48 0.22
N ASN A 88 -14.00 3.32 0.53
CA ASN A 88 -12.61 3.11 0.11
C ASN A 88 -11.99 1.87 0.74
N ARG A 89 -12.22 1.62 2.03
CA ARG A 89 -11.79 0.39 2.69
C ARG A 89 -12.41 -0.85 2.05
N ALA A 90 -13.70 -0.81 1.71
CA ALA A 90 -14.35 -1.92 1.01
C ALA A 90 -13.71 -2.19 -0.36
N LYS A 91 -13.41 -1.15 -1.14
CA LYS A 91 -12.72 -1.27 -2.44
C LYS A 91 -11.31 -1.84 -2.29
N ALA A 92 -10.54 -1.32 -1.34
CA ALA A 92 -9.17 -1.76 -1.08
C ALA A 92 -9.13 -3.25 -0.65
N ASN A 93 -10.04 -3.67 0.22
CA ASN A 93 -10.18 -5.07 0.61
C ASN A 93 -10.55 -5.97 -0.58
N LEU A 94 -11.48 -5.55 -1.44
CA LEU A 94 -11.85 -6.31 -2.64
C LEU A 94 -10.67 -6.45 -3.61
N MET A 95 -9.88 -5.38 -3.79
CA MET A 95 -8.67 -5.43 -4.60
C MET A 95 -7.61 -6.37 -4.01
N SER A 96 -7.34 -6.26 -2.70
CA SER A 96 -6.41 -7.15 -2.01
C SER A 96 -6.82 -8.61 -2.19
N PHE A 97 -8.09 -8.92 -1.95
CA PHE A 97 -8.64 -10.26 -2.16
C PHE A 97 -8.48 -10.74 -3.61
N ALA A 98 -8.77 -9.88 -4.59
CA ALA A 98 -8.63 -10.23 -6.01
C ALA A 98 -7.17 -10.53 -6.39
N ASN A 99 -6.22 -9.77 -5.84
CA ASN A 99 -4.79 -10.00 -6.04
C ASN A 99 -4.35 -11.33 -5.41
N ASP A 100 -4.72 -11.56 -4.15
CA ASP A 100 -4.42 -12.81 -3.43
C ASP A 100 -5.00 -14.03 -4.15
N PHE A 101 -6.26 -13.92 -4.60
CA PHE A 101 -6.91 -14.98 -5.36
C PHE A 101 -6.22 -15.25 -6.69
N THR A 102 -5.82 -14.20 -7.42
CA THR A 102 -5.09 -14.33 -8.69
C THR A 102 -3.76 -15.04 -8.47
N PHE A 103 -3.01 -14.66 -7.44
CA PHE A 103 -1.76 -15.31 -7.07
C PHE A 103 -1.95 -16.80 -6.75
N ILE A 104 -2.95 -17.16 -5.93
CA ILE A 104 -3.26 -18.57 -5.63
C ILE A 104 -3.59 -19.35 -6.91
N MET A 105 -4.34 -18.75 -7.83
CA MET A 105 -4.70 -19.37 -9.09
C MET A 105 -3.50 -19.58 -10.02
N GLU A 106 -2.53 -18.67 -10.02
CA GLU A 106 -1.27 -18.80 -10.76
C GLU A 106 -0.43 -19.96 -10.23
N LEU A 107 -0.19 -20.02 -8.92
CA LEU A 107 0.51 -21.14 -8.28
C LEU A 107 -0.18 -22.49 -8.54
N SER A 108 -1.52 -22.49 -8.53
CA SER A 108 -2.32 -23.69 -8.82
C SER A 108 -2.21 -24.16 -10.27
N ARG A 109 -1.89 -23.27 -11.21
CA ARG A 109 -1.64 -23.64 -12.62
C ARG A 109 -0.22 -24.16 -12.80
N GLU A 110 0.76 -23.52 -12.18
CA GLU A 110 2.16 -23.93 -12.25
C GLU A 110 2.35 -25.35 -11.69
N SER A 111 1.77 -25.64 -10.52
CA SER A 111 1.80 -26.97 -9.89
C SER A 111 1.13 -28.09 -10.69
N LYS A 112 0.21 -27.76 -11.61
CA LYS A 112 -0.40 -28.74 -12.54
C LYS A 112 0.42 -28.97 -13.79
N SER A 113 1.32 -28.05 -14.15
CA SER A 113 2.16 -28.14 -15.35
C SER A 113 3.44 -28.96 -15.15
N THR A 114 3.78 -29.28 -13.90
CA THR A 114 4.96 -30.06 -13.49
C THR A 114 4.66 -31.54 -13.18
N ASN A 115 3.44 -32.01 -13.43
CA ASN A 115 3.03 -33.42 -13.43
C ASN A 115 2.60 -33.87 -14.83
#